data_AF-B9FT92-F1
#
_entry.id   AF-B9FT92-F1
#
_cell.length_a   1.000
_cell.length_b   1.000
_cell.length_c   1.000
_cell.angle_alpha   90.00
_cell.angle_beta   90.00
_cell.angle_gamma   90.00
#
_symmetry.space_group_name_H-M   'P 1'
#
loop_
_entity.id
_entity.type
_entity.pdbx_description
1 polymer ?
#
loop_
_entity_poly.entity_id
_entity_poly.type
_entity_poly.pdbx_seq_one_letter_code
_entity_poly.pdbx_strand_id
1 'polypeptide(L)'
;MESMATDYFQEMFAADPTLNPESVSRLFQAKVTAKMNDLLCADFKDEEIAQALFQIGPLKAPGPDGFPARFYQRNWGIIKEDIISAVSKFFQTRCMPEGVNNTAIVLIPKIEQPMELKDFRPISLCNVLYKVVSKCLVNRLRPMLDELVSEEQSAFVRGRMITDNALLAFECFHYIQKNRKANKAACAYKLDLSKAYDKVDWRFLEMAMNRVGFAHR
;
A
#
# COMPACT_ATOMS: atom_id res chain seq x y z
N MET A 1 6.40 18.20 22.19
CA MET A 1 5.91 16.87 21.76
C MET A 1 5.82 16.80 20.24
N GLU A 2 5.22 17.79 19.57
CA GLU A 2 5.14 17.85 18.11
C GLU A 2 6.52 17.77 17.41
N SER A 3 7.47 18.67 17.71
CA SER A 3 8.81 18.61 17.09
C SER A 3 9.51 17.26 17.34
N MET A 4 9.49 16.74 18.57
CA MET A 4 10.05 15.43 18.90
C MET A 4 9.42 14.29 18.07
N ALA A 5 8.10 14.32 17.86
CA ALA A 5 7.42 13.34 17.02
C ALA A 5 7.81 13.50 15.55
N THR A 6 7.84 14.75 15.06
CA THR A 6 8.26 15.09 13.70
C THR A 6 9.68 14.59 13.42
N ASP A 7 10.64 14.90 14.28
CA ASP A 7 12.05 14.49 14.12
C ASP A 7 12.17 12.96 14.11
N TYR A 8 11.51 12.28 15.07
CA TYR A 8 11.51 10.83 15.15
C TYR A 8 10.93 10.17 13.89
N PHE A 9 9.79 10.65 13.39
CA PHE A 9 9.17 10.06 12.19
C PHE A 9 9.90 10.44 10.90
N GLN A 10 10.50 11.63 10.82
CA GLN A 10 11.35 12.03 9.68
C GLN A 10 12.56 11.12 9.57
N GLU A 11 13.27 10.86 10.67
CA GLU A 11 14.40 9.93 10.68
C GLU A 11 13.93 8.50 10.35
N MET A 12 12.81 8.07 10.92
CA MET A 12 12.26 6.73 10.69
C MET A 12 11.86 6.47 9.23
N PHE A 13 11.38 7.48 8.52
CA PHE A 13 10.99 7.41 7.10
C PHE A 13 12.16 7.71 6.14
N ALA A 14 13.33 8.09 6.66
CA ALA A 14 14.50 8.35 5.84
C ALA A 14 15.04 7.04 5.24
N ALA A 15 15.56 7.13 4.02
CA ALA A 15 16.23 6.00 3.37
C ALA A 15 17.51 5.64 4.14
N ASP A 16 17.75 4.34 4.32
CA ASP A 16 19.01 3.84 4.87
C ASP A 16 20.07 3.84 3.75
N PRO A 17 21.12 4.68 3.83
CA PRO A 17 22.11 4.80 2.76
C PRO A 17 23.01 3.55 2.65
N THR A 18 23.01 2.68 3.65
CA THR A 18 23.82 1.45 3.66
C THR A 18 23.12 0.28 2.96
N LEU A 19 21.82 0.40 2.70
CA LEU A 19 21.03 -0.67 2.10
C LEU A 19 21.33 -0.80 0.60
N ASN A 20 21.75 -2.00 0.17
CA ASN A 20 21.85 -2.33 -1.25
C ASN A 20 20.76 -3.35 -1.64
N PRO A 21 19.68 -2.92 -2.31
CA PRO A 21 18.58 -3.81 -2.68
C PRO A 21 18.85 -4.73 -3.86
N GLU A 22 20.01 -4.62 -4.52
CA GLU A 22 20.24 -5.25 -5.82
C GLU A 22 20.19 -6.78 -5.76
N SER A 23 20.81 -7.40 -4.75
CA SER A 23 20.82 -8.86 -4.59
C SER A 23 19.41 -9.44 -4.43
N VAL A 24 18.56 -8.77 -3.64
CA VAL A 24 17.17 -9.18 -3.39
C VAL A 24 16.29 -8.89 -4.60
N SER A 25 16.47 -7.75 -5.26
CA SER A 25 15.69 -7.38 -6.45
C SER A 25 15.83 -8.41 -7.59
N ARG A 26 16.99 -9.08 -7.69
CA ARG A 26 17.26 -10.13 -8.68
C ARG A 26 16.44 -11.40 -8.46
N LEU A 27 15.85 -11.59 -7.28
CA LEU A 27 14.99 -12.73 -6.98
C LEU A 27 13.60 -12.59 -7.60
N PHE A 28 13.21 -11.38 -7.98
CA PHE A 28 11.92 -11.14 -8.64
C PHE A 28 11.98 -11.62 -10.09
N GLN A 29 10.93 -12.32 -10.49
CA GLN A 29 10.72 -12.78 -11.86
C GLN A 29 9.77 -11.84 -12.60
N ALA A 30 10.02 -11.65 -13.88
CA ALA A 30 9.12 -10.88 -14.74
C ALA A 30 7.78 -11.61 -14.84
N LYS A 31 6.70 -10.91 -14.47
CA LYS A 31 5.32 -11.43 -14.52
C LYS A 31 4.37 -10.48 -15.25
N VAL A 32 4.68 -9.18 -15.28
CA VAL A 32 3.85 -8.19 -15.96
C VAL A 32 4.06 -8.31 -17.46
N THR A 33 3.00 -8.63 -18.18
CA THR A 33 3.01 -8.77 -19.64
C THR A 33 2.84 -7.41 -20.33
N ALA A 34 3.15 -7.34 -21.63
CA ALA A 34 2.89 -6.13 -22.43
C ALA A 34 1.41 -5.70 -22.35
N LYS A 35 0.48 -6.65 -22.46
CA LYS A 35 -0.96 -6.41 -22.33
C LYS A 35 -1.35 -5.84 -20.96
N MET A 36 -0.73 -6.31 -19.87
CA MET A 36 -0.94 -5.74 -18.54
C MET A 36 -0.44 -4.30 -18.49
N ASN A 37 0.76 -4.03 -19.01
CA ASN A 37 1.30 -2.68 -19.08
C ASN A 37 0.40 -1.74 -19.91
N ASP A 38 -0.12 -2.19 -21.06
CA ASP A 38 -1.04 -1.40 -21.89
C ASP A 38 -2.28 -0.96 -21.10
N LEU A 39 -2.86 -1.88 -20.31
CA LEU A 39 -4.01 -1.59 -19.45
C LEU A 39 -3.66 -0.67 -18.28
N LEU A 40 -2.55 -0.94 -17.59
CA LEU A 40 -2.11 -0.13 -16.45
C LEU A 40 -1.76 1.30 -16.87
N CYS A 41 -1.16 1.45 -18.05
CA CYS A 41 -0.66 2.70 -18.60
C CYS A 41 -1.66 3.43 -19.51
N ALA A 42 -2.87 2.91 -19.71
CA ALA A 42 -3.91 3.61 -20.45
C ALA A 42 -4.24 4.96 -19.77
N ASP A 43 -4.86 5.89 -20.48
CA ASP A 43 -5.35 7.12 -19.83
C ASP A 43 -6.54 6.79 -18.91
N PHE A 44 -6.66 7.49 -17.79
CA PHE A 44 -7.79 7.34 -16.86
C PHE A 44 -9.05 7.98 -17.43
N LYS A 45 -10.14 7.22 -17.43
CA LYS A 45 -11.45 7.72 -17.84
C LYS A 45 -12.15 8.43 -16.68
N ASP A 46 -13.00 9.39 -17.01
CA ASP A 46 -13.82 10.13 -16.05
C ASP A 46 -14.66 9.19 -15.17
N GLU A 47 -15.19 8.11 -15.75
CA GLU A 47 -15.95 7.11 -15.01
C GLU A 47 -15.09 6.36 -13.99
N GLU A 48 -13.81 6.07 -14.30
CA GLU A 48 -12.89 5.43 -13.35
C GLU A 48 -12.63 6.34 -12.15
N ILE A 49 -12.46 7.63 -12.39
CA ILE A 49 -12.23 8.64 -11.35
C ILE A 49 -13.47 8.81 -10.47
N ALA A 50 -14.64 8.94 -11.09
CA ALA A 50 -15.90 9.01 -10.36
C ALA A 50 -16.09 7.76 -9.51
N GLN A 51 -15.91 6.57 -10.09
CA GLN A 51 -16.03 5.31 -9.37
C GLN A 51 -15.05 5.23 -8.19
N ALA A 52 -13.80 5.67 -8.37
CA ALA A 52 -12.81 5.71 -7.30
C ALA A 52 -13.28 6.57 -6.12
N LEU A 53 -13.85 7.76 -6.37
CA LEU A 53 -14.40 8.62 -5.32
C LEU A 53 -15.55 7.95 -4.56
N PHE A 54 -16.51 7.33 -5.28
CA PHE A 54 -17.67 6.70 -4.65
C PHE A 54 -17.35 5.38 -3.93
N GLN A 55 -16.19 4.77 -4.20
CA GLN A 55 -15.69 3.62 -3.45
C GLN A 55 -14.99 4.01 -2.13
N ILE A 56 -14.68 5.28 -1.92
CA ILE A 56 -14.13 5.76 -0.65
C ILE A 56 -15.28 5.86 0.37
N GLY A 57 -15.07 5.27 1.55
CA GLY A 57 -16.07 5.32 2.62
C GLY A 57 -16.45 6.75 2.99
N PRO A 58 -17.74 7.12 3.00
CA PRO A 58 -18.20 8.52 3.10
C PRO A 58 -17.73 9.23 4.37
N LEU A 59 -17.68 8.51 5.49
CA LEU A 59 -17.39 9.05 6.82
C LEU A 59 -15.96 8.72 7.29
N LYS A 60 -15.06 8.36 6.38
CA LYS A 60 -13.64 8.20 6.71
C LYS A 60 -13.05 9.57 7.10
N ALA A 61 -12.14 9.57 8.06
CA ALA A 61 -11.48 10.79 8.54
C ALA A 61 -10.85 11.59 7.37
N PRO A 62 -11.08 12.91 7.32
CA PRO A 62 -10.51 13.78 6.29
C PRO A 62 -9.01 13.97 6.51
N GLY A 63 -8.33 14.55 5.52
CA GLY A 63 -6.97 15.04 5.70
C GLY A 63 -6.96 16.45 6.33
N PRO A 64 -5.83 17.16 6.25
CA PRO A 64 -5.71 18.54 6.73
C PRO A 64 -6.73 19.53 6.16
N ASP A 65 -7.31 19.25 4.98
CA ASP A 65 -8.34 20.10 4.36
C ASP A 65 -9.70 20.05 5.08
N GLY A 66 -9.91 19.08 5.98
CA GLY A 66 -11.14 18.92 6.74
C GLY A 66 -12.34 18.38 5.96
N PHE A 67 -12.20 18.07 4.66
CA PHE A 67 -13.32 17.62 3.83
C PHE A 67 -13.41 16.08 3.75
N PRO A 68 -14.45 15.45 4.33
CA PRO A 68 -14.63 14.00 4.21
C PRO A 68 -15.15 13.62 2.81
N ALA A 69 -15.02 12.35 2.42
CA ALA A 69 -15.49 11.87 1.11
C ALA A 69 -17.00 12.16 0.89
N ARG A 70 -17.80 12.15 1.95
CA ARG A 70 -19.23 12.50 1.90
C ARG A 70 -19.48 13.90 1.34
N PHE A 71 -18.61 14.87 1.63
CA PHE A 71 -18.73 16.23 1.07
C PHE A 71 -18.69 16.17 -0.45
N TYR A 72 -17.71 15.48 -1.01
CA TYR A 72 -17.55 15.36 -2.45
C TYR A 72 -18.67 14.55 -3.11
N GLN A 73 -19.04 13.42 -2.49
CA GLN A 73 -20.10 12.55 -3.00
C GLN A 73 -21.47 13.24 -3.02
N ARG A 74 -21.78 14.03 -1.98
CA ARG A 74 -23.07 14.75 -1.89
C ARG A 74 -23.14 15.94 -2.84
N ASN A 75 -22.03 16.62 -3.08
CA ASN A 75 -21.95 17.79 -3.95
C ASN A 75 -21.41 17.47 -5.35
N TRP A 76 -21.38 16.18 -5.73
CA TRP A 76 -20.75 15.70 -6.97
C TRP A 76 -21.24 16.43 -8.21
N GLY A 77 -22.55 16.72 -8.31
CA GLY A 77 -23.13 17.44 -9.44
C GLY A 77 -22.53 18.83 -9.68
N ILE A 78 -21.96 19.46 -8.65
CA ILE A 78 -21.36 20.79 -8.71
C ILE A 78 -19.86 20.70 -8.97
N ILE A 79 -19.16 19.80 -8.29
CA ILE A 79 -17.68 19.79 -8.24
C ILE A 79 -17.02 18.74 -9.15
N LYS A 80 -17.81 17.89 -9.83
CA LYS A 80 -17.27 16.74 -10.60
C LYS A 80 -16.20 17.15 -11.61
N GLU A 81 -16.40 18.27 -12.30
CA GLU A 81 -15.53 18.71 -13.39
C GLU A 81 -14.15 19.11 -12.85
N ASP A 82 -14.11 19.81 -11.71
CA ASP A 82 -12.87 20.18 -11.03
C ASP A 82 -12.11 18.95 -10.53
N ILE A 83 -12.82 17.99 -9.92
CA ILE A 83 -12.20 16.78 -9.38
C ILE A 83 -11.63 15.89 -10.49
N ILE A 84 -12.40 15.67 -11.56
CA ILE A 84 -11.96 14.89 -12.72
C ILE A 84 -10.76 15.58 -13.38
N SER A 85 -10.87 16.89 -13.64
CA SER A 85 -9.79 17.67 -14.25
C SER A 85 -8.51 17.61 -13.43
N ALA A 86 -8.59 17.77 -12.10
CA ALA A 86 -7.44 17.70 -11.21
C ALA A 86 -6.77 16.32 -11.21
N VAL A 87 -7.56 15.24 -11.14
CA VAL A 87 -7.04 13.86 -11.14
C VAL A 87 -6.45 13.48 -12.51
N SER A 88 -7.14 13.81 -13.60
CA SER A 88 -6.64 13.57 -14.96
C SER A 88 -5.35 14.34 -15.23
N LYS A 89 -5.28 15.61 -14.83
CA LYS A 89 -4.07 16.42 -14.94
C LYS A 89 -2.91 15.83 -14.13
N PHE A 90 -3.17 15.30 -12.93
CA PHE A 90 -2.15 14.60 -12.17
C PHE A 90 -1.57 13.41 -12.95
N PHE A 91 -2.42 12.56 -13.53
CA PHE A 91 -1.93 11.38 -14.27
C PHE A 91 -1.18 11.74 -15.57
N GLN A 92 -1.52 12.86 -16.20
CA GLN A 92 -0.83 13.35 -17.40
C GLN A 92 0.51 14.04 -17.09
N THR A 93 0.54 14.86 -16.04
CA THR A 93 1.68 15.74 -15.74
C THR A 93 2.61 15.18 -14.66
N ARG A 94 2.13 14.21 -13.87
CA ARG A 94 2.76 13.70 -12.63
C ARG A 94 2.92 14.77 -11.54
N CYS A 95 2.30 15.93 -11.71
CA CYS A 95 2.32 17.03 -10.75
C CYS A 95 1.04 17.04 -9.93
N MET A 96 1.18 16.83 -8.62
CA MET A 96 0.08 16.96 -7.68
C MET A 96 -0.17 18.45 -7.38
N PRO A 97 -1.43 18.93 -7.32
CA PRO A 97 -1.70 20.29 -6.87
C PRO A 97 -1.18 20.52 -5.45
N GLU A 98 -0.74 21.75 -5.18
CA GLU A 98 -0.22 22.14 -3.88
C GLU A 98 -1.23 21.87 -2.77
N GLY A 99 -0.76 21.35 -1.64
CA GLY A 99 -1.58 21.04 -0.48
C GLY A 99 -2.38 19.74 -0.57
N VAL A 100 -2.57 19.14 -1.75
CA VAL A 100 -3.34 17.89 -1.90
C VAL A 100 -2.64 16.70 -1.25
N ASN A 101 -1.31 16.67 -1.32
CA ASN A 101 -0.49 15.65 -0.66
C ASN A 101 -0.19 15.95 0.81
N ASN A 102 -0.67 17.08 1.36
CA ASN A 102 -0.54 17.36 2.78
C ASN A 102 -1.24 16.26 3.58
N THR A 103 -0.55 15.78 4.60
CA THR A 103 -0.96 14.62 5.39
C THR A 103 -0.84 14.98 6.86
N ALA A 104 -1.92 14.79 7.62
CA ALA A 104 -1.87 14.89 9.08
C ALA A 104 -1.49 13.51 9.65
N ILE A 105 -0.48 13.47 10.52
CA ILE A 105 -0.10 12.24 11.22
C ILE A 105 -0.80 12.24 12.58
N VAL A 106 -1.67 11.25 12.81
CA VAL A 106 -2.35 11.04 14.08
C VAL A 106 -1.74 9.82 14.78
N LEU A 107 -1.41 9.96 16.06
CA LEU A 107 -0.82 8.89 16.85
C LEU A 107 -1.91 8.13 17.60
N ILE A 108 -2.10 6.85 17.27
CA ILE A 108 -3.05 5.95 17.95
C ILE A 108 -2.27 5.05 18.93
N PRO A 109 -2.60 5.02 20.23
CA PRO A 109 -1.98 4.11 21.19
C PRO A 109 -2.12 2.64 20.77
N LYS A 110 -1.04 1.85 20.88
CA LYS A 110 -1.06 0.38 20.72
C LYS A 110 -1.35 -0.34 22.04
N ILE A 111 -1.09 0.33 23.16
CA ILE A 111 -1.21 -0.19 24.53
C ILE A 111 -1.97 0.82 25.39
N GLU A 112 -2.48 0.39 26.54
CA GLU A 112 -3.32 1.23 27.43
C GLU A 112 -2.58 2.45 27.98
N GLN A 113 -1.31 2.30 28.34
CA GLN A 113 -0.48 3.37 28.91
C GLN A 113 0.79 3.56 28.06
N PRO A 114 0.68 4.27 26.92
CA PRO A 114 1.84 4.51 26.06
C PRO A 114 2.78 5.53 26.71
N MET A 115 4.06 5.19 26.81
CA MET A 115 5.09 6.04 27.43
C MET A 115 6.10 6.55 26.41
N GLU A 116 6.27 5.85 25.29
CA GLU A 116 7.23 6.18 24.24
C GLU A 116 6.56 6.29 22.85
N LEU A 117 7.19 7.01 21.91
CA LEU A 117 6.65 7.15 20.54
C LEU A 117 6.49 5.81 19.79
N LYS A 118 7.28 4.79 20.15
CA LYS A 118 7.14 3.43 19.57
C LYS A 118 5.83 2.73 19.98
N ASP A 119 5.24 3.15 21.10
CA ASP A 119 3.98 2.62 21.63
C ASP A 119 2.77 3.16 20.86
N PHE A 120 2.99 4.14 19.98
CA PHE A 120 1.97 4.68 19.09
C PHE A 120 2.11 4.08 17.69
N ARG A 121 0.96 3.95 17.01
CA ARG A 121 0.88 3.69 15.58
C ARG A 121 0.59 5.03 14.89
N PRO A 122 1.48 5.52 14.01
CA PRO A 122 1.15 6.68 13.19
C PRO A 122 0.08 6.28 12.16
N ILE A 123 -0.93 7.12 12.00
CA ILE A 123 -1.93 7.03 10.95
C ILE A 123 -1.88 8.30 10.12
N SER A 124 -1.58 8.13 8.84
CA SER A 124 -1.55 9.20 7.84
C SER A 124 -2.96 9.50 7.34
N LEU A 125 -3.45 10.70 7.65
CA LEU A 125 -4.72 11.22 7.15
C LEU A 125 -4.46 12.09 5.91
N CYS A 126 -4.61 11.50 4.73
CA CYS A 126 -4.48 12.22 3.45
C CYS A 126 -5.79 12.91 3.05
N ASN A 127 -5.69 13.98 2.28
CA ASN A 127 -6.86 14.62 1.65
C ASN A 127 -7.58 13.66 0.71
N VAL A 128 -8.89 13.87 0.52
CA VAL A 128 -9.72 12.94 -0.29
C VAL A 128 -9.26 12.90 -1.74
N LEU A 129 -8.85 14.03 -2.31
CA LEU A 129 -8.38 14.07 -3.69
C LEU A 129 -7.14 13.18 -3.91
N TYR A 130 -6.19 13.18 -2.97
CA TYR A 130 -5.06 12.24 -2.99
C TYR A 130 -5.53 10.78 -2.91
N LYS A 131 -6.52 10.50 -2.05
CA LYS A 131 -7.11 9.16 -1.92
C LYS A 131 -7.79 8.71 -3.22
N VAL A 132 -8.41 9.62 -4.00
CA VAL A 132 -9.00 9.30 -5.30
C VAL A 132 -7.91 8.84 -6.28
N VAL A 133 -6.81 9.60 -6.40
CA VAL A 133 -5.65 9.23 -7.24
C VAL A 133 -5.12 7.85 -6.87
N SER A 134 -4.85 7.62 -5.58
CA SER A 134 -4.36 6.32 -5.10
C SER A 134 -5.36 5.20 -5.39
N LYS A 135 -6.67 5.47 -5.22
CA LYS A 135 -7.73 4.50 -5.48
C LYS A 135 -7.85 4.13 -6.96
N CYS A 136 -7.65 5.07 -7.87
CA CYS A 136 -7.58 4.81 -9.31
C CYS A 136 -6.46 3.80 -9.63
N LEU A 137 -5.25 4.01 -9.09
CA LEU A 137 -4.13 3.08 -9.25
C LEU A 137 -4.45 1.69 -8.69
N VAL A 138 -5.01 1.62 -7.48
CA VAL A 138 -5.43 0.34 -6.86
C VAL A 138 -6.45 -0.38 -7.72
N ASN A 139 -7.42 0.34 -8.29
CA ASN A 139 -8.46 -0.29 -9.10
C ASN A 139 -7.92 -0.94 -10.38
N ARG A 140 -6.85 -0.39 -10.96
CA ARG A 140 -6.17 -0.99 -12.12
C ARG A 140 -5.22 -2.12 -11.78
N LEU A 141 -4.52 -2.01 -10.66
CA LEU A 141 -3.56 -3.04 -10.25
C LEU A 141 -4.27 -4.29 -9.67
N ARG A 142 -5.34 -4.08 -8.89
CA ARG A 142 -6.00 -5.15 -8.13
C ARG A 142 -6.43 -6.36 -8.97
N PRO A 143 -7.01 -6.22 -10.17
CA PRO A 143 -7.40 -7.36 -11.01
C PRO A 143 -6.23 -8.25 -11.43
N MET A 144 -5.00 -7.73 -11.40
CA MET A 144 -3.79 -8.46 -11.81
C MET A 144 -3.04 -9.07 -10.63
N LEU A 145 -3.40 -8.73 -9.38
CA LEU A 145 -2.64 -9.13 -8.20
C LEU A 145 -2.50 -10.64 -8.05
N ASP A 146 -3.53 -11.40 -8.41
CA ASP A 146 -3.49 -12.86 -8.29
C ASP A 146 -2.40 -13.51 -9.12
N GLU A 147 -2.07 -12.94 -10.29
CA GLU A 147 -0.98 -13.40 -11.15
C GLU A 147 0.38 -12.92 -10.64
N LEU A 148 0.43 -11.74 -10.02
CA LEU A 148 1.66 -11.10 -9.59
C LEU A 148 2.21 -11.66 -8.27
N VAL A 149 1.34 -11.97 -7.30
CA VAL A 149 1.73 -12.45 -5.96
C VAL A 149 1.56 -13.97 -5.82
N SER A 150 2.34 -14.60 -4.94
CA SER A 150 2.24 -16.04 -4.66
C SER A 150 0.89 -16.40 -4.04
N GLU A 151 0.38 -17.60 -4.26
CA GLU A 151 -0.92 -18.06 -3.72
C GLU A 151 -0.96 -18.03 -2.19
N GLU A 152 0.19 -18.28 -1.54
CA GLU A 152 0.37 -18.25 -0.08
C GLU A 152 0.28 -16.83 0.52
N GLN A 153 0.29 -15.79 -0.31
CA GLN A 153 0.05 -14.42 0.12
C GLN A 153 -1.45 -14.14 0.17
N SER A 154 -2.07 -14.36 1.33
CA SER A 154 -3.53 -14.14 1.51
C SER A 154 -3.89 -12.70 1.91
N ALA A 155 -2.98 -11.97 2.58
CA ALA A 155 -3.29 -10.65 3.11
C ALA A 155 -3.49 -9.63 1.99
N PHE A 156 -4.57 -8.84 2.09
CA PHE A 156 -4.93 -7.74 1.18
C PHE A 156 -5.18 -8.15 -0.28
N VAL A 157 -5.30 -9.44 -0.59
CA VAL A 157 -5.71 -9.94 -1.90
C VAL A 157 -7.18 -10.33 -1.87
N ARG A 158 -7.96 -9.86 -2.84
CA ARG A 158 -9.41 -10.10 -2.89
C ARG A 158 -9.67 -11.59 -3.07
N GLY A 159 -10.56 -12.16 -2.25
CA GLY A 159 -10.97 -13.55 -2.38
C GLY A 159 -10.07 -14.56 -1.65
N ARG A 160 -8.96 -14.11 -1.04
CA ARG A 160 -8.09 -14.96 -0.21
C ARG A 160 -8.39 -14.74 1.27
N MET A 161 -8.44 -15.81 2.06
CA MET A 161 -8.75 -15.73 3.48
C MET A 161 -7.51 -16.04 4.33
N ILE A 162 -7.33 -15.32 5.44
CA ILE A 162 -6.23 -15.58 6.37
C ILE A 162 -6.32 -16.97 7.03
N THR A 163 -7.52 -17.54 7.08
CA THR A 163 -7.78 -18.89 7.58
C THR A 163 -7.04 -19.95 6.78
N ASP A 164 -6.85 -19.75 5.47
CA ASP A 164 -6.17 -20.71 4.60
C ASP A 164 -4.69 -20.84 5.01
N ASN A 165 -4.04 -19.71 5.31
CA ASN A 165 -2.67 -19.70 5.83
C ASN A 165 -2.56 -20.32 7.23
N ALA A 166 -3.59 -20.19 8.07
CA ALA A 166 -3.62 -20.86 9.37
C ALA A 166 -3.70 -22.39 9.21
N LEU A 167 -4.51 -22.89 8.27
CA LEU A 167 -4.59 -24.32 7.95
C LEU A 167 -3.26 -24.85 7.41
N LEU A 168 -2.63 -24.14 6.48
CA LEU A 168 -1.29 -24.50 5.97
C LEU A 168 -0.27 -24.59 7.11
N ALA A 169 -0.27 -23.64 8.03
CA ALA A 169 0.61 -23.67 9.20
C ALA A 169 0.33 -24.89 10.09
N PHE A 170 -0.93 -25.24 10.33
CA PHE A 170 -1.30 -26.44 11.10
C PHE A 170 -0.77 -27.72 10.44
N GLU A 171 -0.92 -27.87 9.12
CA GLU A 171 -0.39 -29.02 8.38
C GLU A 171 1.15 -29.09 8.43
N CYS A 172 1.83 -27.94 8.31
CA CYS A 172 3.29 -27.88 8.49
C CYS A 172 3.71 -28.34 9.89
N PHE A 173 3.05 -27.88 10.96
CA PHE A 173 3.35 -28.31 12.32
C PHE A 173 3.02 -29.78 12.55
N HIS A 174 1.91 -30.25 11.99
CA HIS A 174 1.52 -31.65 12.05
C HIS A 174 2.58 -32.55 11.41
N TYR A 175 3.08 -32.18 10.23
CA TYR A 175 4.16 -32.88 9.55
C TYR A 175 5.43 -32.92 10.41
N ILE A 176 5.86 -31.78 10.96
CA ILE A 176 7.04 -31.69 11.81
C ILE A 176 6.91 -32.62 13.04
N GLN A 177 5.75 -32.64 13.69
CA GLN A 177 5.49 -33.49 14.85
C GLN A 177 5.47 -34.99 14.53
N LYS A 178 4.91 -35.36 13.37
CA LYS A 178 4.81 -36.78 12.96
C LYS A 178 6.08 -37.32 12.32
N ASN A 179 6.97 -36.46 11.82
CA ASN A 179 8.16 -36.90 11.11
C ASN A 179 9.24 -37.42 12.07
N ARG A 180 9.33 -38.75 12.18
CA ARG A 180 10.32 -39.45 13.02
C ARG A 180 11.59 -39.85 12.27
N LYS A 181 11.75 -39.48 11.00
CA LYS A 181 12.91 -39.86 10.19
C LYS A 181 14.08 -38.91 10.48
N ALA A 182 15.13 -39.41 11.13
CA ALA A 182 16.31 -38.63 11.49
C ALA A 182 16.96 -37.90 10.29
N ASN A 183 16.91 -38.49 9.10
CA ASN A 183 17.49 -37.91 7.87
C ASN A 183 16.55 -36.92 7.15
N LYS A 184 15.38 -36.60 7.71
CA LYS A 184 14.42 -35.63 7.14
C LYS A 184 13.91 -34.69 8.23
N ALA A 185 14.80 -34.08 9.01
CA ALA A 185 14.38 -33.08 9.99
C ALA A 185 13.73 -31.88 9.28
N ALA A 186 12.63 -31.39 9.85
CA ALA A 186 11.94 -30.20 9.38
C ALA A 186 11.81 -29.21 10.55
N CYS A 187 11.85 -27.92 10.25
CA CYS A 187 11.70 -26.84 11.23
C CYS A 187 10.83 -25.72 10.66
N ALA A 188 10.21 -24.94 11.54
CA ALA A 188 9.40 -23.80 11.18
C ALA A 188 10.15 -22.50 11.53
N TYR A 189 10.22 -21.58 10.56
CA TYR A 189 10.77 -20.25 10.76
C TYR A 189 9.64 -19.23 10.84
N LYS A 190 9.60 -18.47 11.94
CA LYS A 190 8.68 -17.34 12.11
C LYS A 190 9.47 -16.05 11.99
N LEU A 191 9.23 -15.31 10.92
CA LEU A 191 9.83 -14.00 10.67
C LEU A 191 8.77 -12.92 10.92
N ASP A 192 9.13 -11.88 11.67
CA ASP A 192 8.29 -10.70 11.89
C ASP A 192 9.07 -9.44 11.50
N LEU A 193 8.46 -8.60 10.67
CA LEU A 193 9.10 -7.41 10.12
C LEU A 193 8.66 -6.17 10.91
N SER A 194 9.63 -5.45 11.47
CA SER A 194 9.33 -4.21 12.17
C SER A 194 8.86 -3.13 11.17
N LYS A 195 7.75 -2.45 11.47
CA LYS A 195 7.33 -1.21 10.80
C LYS A 195 7.27 -1.32 9.27
N ALA A 196 6.55 -2.32 8.77
CA ALA A 196 6.57 -2.74 7.36
C ALA A 196 6.21 -1.67 6.33
N TYR A 197 5.41 -0.65 6.66
CA TYR A 197 5.11 0.48 5.76
C TYR A 197 6.08 1.65 5.91
N ASP A 198 6.69 1.77 7.09
CA ASP A 198 7.49 2.94 7.44
C ASP A 198 8.95 2.77 7.00
N LYS A 199 9.41 1.52 6.87
CA LYS A 199 10.80 1.17 6.52
C LYS A 199 10.97 0.63 5.11
N VAL A 200 9.98 0.83 4.22
CA VAL A 200 10.11 0.39 2.82
C VAL A 200 11.10 1.32 2.12
N ASP A 201 12.19 0.75 1.61
CA ASP A 201 13.13 1.48 0.77
C ASP A 201 12.53 1.72 -0.63
N TRP A 202 12.48 2.98 -1.06
CA TRP A 202 11.89 3.36 -2.35
C TRP A 202 12.69 2.85 -3.54
N ARG A 203 14.02 2.79 -3.42
CA ARG A 203 14.90 2.26 -4.47
C ARG A 203 14.68 0.76 -4.64
N PHE A 204 14.55 0.00 -3.55
CA PHE A 204 14.15 -1.40 -3.58
C PHE A 204 12.82 -1.59 -4.31
N LEU A 205 11.80 -0.80 -3.95
CA LEU A 205 10.48 -0.93 -4.54
C LEU A 205 10.51 -0.65 -6.05
N GLU A 206 11.16 0.42 -6.49
CA GLU A 206 11.34 0.74 -7.90
C GLU A 206 12.07 -0.38 -8.65
N MET A 207 13.18 -0.88 -8.10
CA MET A 207 13.92 -1.98 -8.69
C MET A 207 13.07 -3.26 -8.78
N ALA A 208 12.31 -3.58 -7.74
CA ALA A 208 11.41 -4.74 -7.74
C ALA A 208 10.31 -4.58 -8.80
N MET A 209 9.68 -3.41 -8.92
CA MET A 209 8.68 -3.14 -9.95
C MET A 209 9.27 -3.27 -11.37
N ASN A 210 10.47 -2.73 -11.60
CA ASN A 210 11.18 -2.87 -12.87
C ASN A 210 11.48 -4.35 -13.19
N ARG A 211 11.91 -5.14 -12.20
CA ARG A 211 12.21 -6.57 -12.36
C ARG A 211 10.98 -7.42 -12.64
N VAL A 212 9.85 -7.06 -12.03
CA VAL A 212 8.55 -7.72 -12.27
C VAL A 212 7.98 -7.35 -13.65
N GLY A 213 8.48 -6.29 -14.29
CA GLY A 213 8.19 -5.94 -15.69
C GLY A 213 7.22 -4.76 -15.85
N PHE A 214 7.01 -3.95 -14.82
CA PHE A 214 6.22 -2.72 -14.94
C PHE A 214 6.91 -1.72 -15.88
N ALA A 215 6.12 -0.99 -16.67
CA ALA A 215 6.63 0.03 -17.58
C ALA A 215 7.23 1.24 -16.83
N HIS A 216 8.29 1.81 -17.38
CA HIS A 216 8.88 3.07 -16.92
C HIS A 216 8.15 4.24 -17.60
N ARG A 217 7.45 5.10 -16.85
CA ARG A 217 6.75 6.26 -17.39
C ARG A 217 7.02 7.54 -16.64
#